data_AF-A0A936LKN7-F1
#
_entry.id   AF-A0A936LKN7-F1
#
_cell.length_a   1.000
_cell.length_b   1.000
_cell.length_c   1.000
_cell.angle_alpha   90.00
_cell.angle_beta   90.00
_cell.angle_gamma   90.00
#
_symmetry.space_group_name_H-M   'P 1'
#
loop_
_entity.id
_entity.type
_entity.pdbx_description
1 polymer ?
#
loop_
_entity_poly.entity_id
_entity_poly.type
_entity_poly.pdbx_seq_one_letter_code
_entity_poly.pdbx_strand_id
1 'polypeptide(L)'
;MGTNTTLVNEPESVQRLLTEQPNRWEYLLASELLKVRMSDVNTRYREIKAQSTSAEKIERSLDDFLAWVVSSTQMFEPIVGRVETLLGVDVQRALGPPGVDADLSELRAVAERVKILCQELLSWEAEAATIQPPIEFEGAVEILQGWPKVFLDTINEFVSKWEYGFSQPPNADGKLAVSINLTINPPPRFGELREMIKKQEERIKLRLNSLEALAQDPHRSKGTGDLHNRLGYEVVVERLTALTFTAIDFETANEQRNSICAIGVVQVRNGTITKTWKQFIQPPELRVSEINQSVHRIRYEDLVNAPTFPEIWNDLKAMIENCVVAAHNAEFDMNVLKQTLDLYGLEEPSIRTLCTLKLSQVAFPQLDDYRLADVTKYLGLEFRHHSCDEDARVCAEIAIQAIPRVSLKKLDLDDTDLTRSLFKAASKTKVSGFSDVFADKRIDSDLLKPQFEGADPNHPFYGRRLVFTGDIRAMQRSVAAEMVRALGADINTSISKKTQIVVIGDGAGPSKLRKIEELQDQGVDIRIIYEEEFLQILG
;
A
#
# COMPACT_ATOMS: atom_id res chain seq x y z
N MET A 1 46.09 49.25 -23.35
CA MET A 1 45.75 48.20 -24.33
C MET A 1 45.80 46.84 -23.64
N GLY A 2 44.72 46.48 -22.93
CA GLY A 2 44.51 45.12 -22.43
C GLY A 2 43.49 44.47 -23.34
N THR A 3 43.93 43.54 -24.18
CA THR A 3 43.12 42.89 -25.20
C THR A 3 42.05 42.00 -24.58
N ASN A 4 40.82 42.51 -24.50
CA ASN A 4 39.58 42.00 -25.11
C ASN A 4 39.34 40.47 -25.32
N THR A 5 39.91 39.58 -24.51
CA THR A 5 39.62 38.14 -24.61
C THR A 5 38.19 37.77 -24.14
N THR A 6 37.50 38.68 -23.45
CA THR A 6 36.16 38.47 -22.88
C THR A 6 34.99 38.86 -23.79
N LEU A 7 35.23 39.44 -24.98
CA LEU A 7 34.17 39.77 -25.95
C LEU A 7 33.82 38.63 -26.92
N VAL A 8 34.73 37.67 -27.13
CA VAL A 8 34.65 36.74 -28.27
C VAL A 8 33.54 35.69 -28.14
N ASN A 9 33.06 35.39 -26.93
CA ASN A 9 32.11 34.31 -26.67
C ASN A 9 30.64 34.75 -26.50
N GLU A 10 30.33 36.04 -26.64
CA GLU A 10 28.94 36.53 -26.56
C GLU A 10 28.31 36.66 -27.95
N PRO A 11 26.97 36.56 -28.11
CA PRO A 11 26.31 36.74 -29.40
C PRO A 11 26.53 38.13 -30.00
N GLU A 12 26.36 38.23 -31.33
CA GLU A 12 26.59 39.46 -32.11
C GLU A 12 25.80 40.66 -31.57
N SER A 13 24.56 40.46 -31.08
CA SER A 13 23.74 41.52 -30.47
C SER A 13 24.37 42.12 -29.21
N VAL A 14 24.97 41.30 -28.36
CA VAL A 14 25.69 41.72 -27.15
C VAL A 14 27.01 42.42 -27.52
N GLN A 15 27.76 41.87 -28.46
CA GLN A 15 29.02 42.48 -28.95
C GLN A 15 28.78 43.86 -29.56
N ARG A 16 27.65 44.03 -30.27
CA ARG A 16 27.25 45.30 -30.86
C ARG A 16 27.01 46.37 -29.79
N LEU A 17 26.24 46.07 -28.74
CA LEU A 17 25.98 47.01 -27.65
C LEU A 17 27.25 47.43 -26.91
N LEU A 18 28.20 46.50 -26.75
CA LEU A 18 29.51 46.76 -26.13
C LEU A 18 30.42 47.65 -26.99
N THR A 19 30.19 47.68 -28.29
CA THR A 19 30.99 48.46 -29.25
C THR A 19 30.37 49.83 -29.54
N GLU A 20 29.06 49.86 -29.80
CA GLU A 20 28.33 51.07 -30.19
C GLU A 20 27.99 51.98 -29.00
N GLN A 21 27.86 51.40 -27.79
CA GLN A 21 27.51 52.09 -26.55
C GLN A 21 26.49 53.23 -26.72
N PRO A 22 25.30 52.96 -27.29
CA PRO A 22 24.25 53.97 -27.43
C PRO A 22 23.81 54.53 -26.06
N ASN A 23 23.01 55.60 -26.05
CA ASN A 23 22.47 56.12 -24.80
C ASN A 23 21.80 55.01 -23.98
N ARG A 24 22.24 54.84 -22.71
CA ARG A 24 21.75 53.82 -21.77
C ARG A 24 22.09 52.38 -22.18
N TRP A 25 23.18 52.18 -22.92
CA TRP A 25 23.62 50.87 -23.40
C TRP A 25 23.79 49.84 -22.29
N GLU A 26 24.10 50.24 -21.06
CA GLU A 26 24.27 49.36 -19.91
C GLU A 26 22.96 48.62 -19.56
N TYR A 27 21.84 49.34 -19.66
CA TYR A 27 20.50 48.79 -19.42
C TYR A 27 20.04 47.90 -20.58
N LEU A 28 20.35 48.30 -21.82
CA LEU A 28 20.10 47.50 -23.02
C LEU A 28 20.93 46.22 -23.01
N LEU A 29 22.17 46.30 -22.53
CA LEU A 29 23.07 45.16 -22.40
C LEU A 29 22.59 44.18 -21.34
N ALA A 30 22.16 44.65 -20.17
CA ALA A 30 21.60 43.79 -19.13
C ALA A 30 20.36 43.02 -19.65
N SER A 31 19.48 43.72 -20.38
CA SER A 31 18.34 43.10 -21.06
C SER A 31 18.77 42.05 -22.08
N GLU A 32 19.70 42.40 -22.97
CA GLU A 32 20.14 41.51 -24.05
C GLU A 32 20.86 40.26 -23.51
N LEU A 33 21.68 40.39 -22.48
CA LEU A 33 22.30 39.26 -21.78
C LEU A 33 21.24 38.32 -21.21
N LEU A 34 20.21 38.85 -20.54
CA LEU A 34 19.11 38.03 -20.03
C LEU A 34 18.34 37.36 -21.18
N LYS A 35 18.03 38.07 -22.27
CA LYS A 35 17.34 37.49 -23.44
C LYS A 35 18.09 36.31 -24.05
N VAL A 36 19.39 36.47 -24.30
CA VAL A 36 20.23 35.42 -24.85
C VAL A 36 20.17 34.18 -23.97
N ARG A 37 20.40 34.35 -22.66
CA ARG A 37 20.42 33.23 -21.73
C ARG A 37 19.03 32.58 -21.58
N MET A 38 17.97 33.39 -21.57
CA MET A 38 16.60 32.87 -21.53
C MET A 38 16.18 32.18 -22.82
N SER A 39 16.75 32.55 -23.99
CA SER A 39 16.50 31.85 -25.26
C SER A 39 16.92 30.37 -25.20
N ASP A 40 18.08 30.10 -24.61
CA ASP A 40 18.56 28.73 -24.39
C ASP A 40 17.58 27.94 -23.51
N VAL A 41 17.18 28.56 -22.38
CA VAL A 41 16.26 27.98 -21.41
C VAL A 41 14.90 27.70 -22.06
N ASN A 42 14.35 28.66 -22.81
CA ASN A 42 13.08 28.51 -23.52
C ASN A 42 13.13 27.39 -24.57
N THR A 43 14.27 27.24 -25.26
CA THR A 43 14.46 26.15 -26.22
C THR A 43 14.45 24.80 -25.50
N ARG A 44 15.19 24.69 -24.39
CA ARG A 44 15.21 23.47 -23.58
C ARG A 44 13.84 23.11 -23.00
N TYR A 45 13.08 24.10 -22.56
CA TYR A 45 11.71 23.89 -22.09
C TYR A 45 10.82 23.26 -23.17
N ARG A 46 10.88 23.75 -24.41
CA ARG A 46 10.12 23.17 -25.54
C ARG A 46 10.52 21.73 -25.83
N GLU A 47 11.81 21.42 -25.76
CA GLU A 47 12.30 20.04 -25.91
C GLU A 47 11.72 19.10 -24.85
N ILE A 48 11.75 19.52 -23.57
CA ILE A 48 11.19 18.75 -22.46
C ILE A 48 9.70 18.50 -22.67
N LYS A 49 8.92 19.52 -23.05
CA LYS A 49 7.48 19.34 -23.31
C LYS A 49 7.22 18.39 -24.48
N ALA A 50 8.03 18.43 -25.53
CA ALA A 50 7.91 17.52 -26.66
C ALA A 50 8.25 16.06 -26.28
N GLN A 51 9.22 15.85 -25.39
CA GLN A 51 9.60 14.53 -24.90
C GLN A 51 8.62 13.96 -23.87
N SER A 52 7.95 14.84 -23.11
CA SER A 52 7.03 14.47 -22.04
C SER A 52 5.84 13.63 -22.52
N THR A 53 5.38 13.82 -23.76
CA THR A 53 4.25 13.07 -24.33
C THR A 53 4.56 11.61 -24.62
N SER A 54 5.84 11.26 -24.73
CA SER A 54 6.32 9.90 -25.02
C SER A 54 7.13 9.31 -23.86
N ALA A 55 7.21 10.00 -22.74
CA ALA A 55 7.97 9.55 -21.58
C ALA A 55 7.30 8.32 -20.95
N GLU A 56 8.10 7.32 -20.61
CA GLU A 56 7.65 6.19 -19.80
C GLU A 56 7.19 6.69 -18.44
N LYS A 57 6.00 6.27 -18.04
CA LYS A 57 5.35 6.67 -16.80
C LYS A 57 5.72 5.69 -15.69
N ILE A 58 6.34 6.21 -14.64
CA ILE A 58 6.79 5.48 -13.46
C ILE A 58 5.73 5.64 -12.37
N GLU A 59 5.14 4.52 -11.96
CA GLU A 59 4.20 4.47 -10.84
C GLU A 59 4.92 4.82 -9.54
N ARG A 60 4.37 5.76 -8.77
CA ARG A 60 4.83 6.08 -7.42
C ARG A 60 3.80 5.64 -6.39
N SER A 61 4.30 5.11 -5.27
CA SER A 61 3.46 4.87 -4.10
C SER A 61 2.86 6.19 -3.61
N LEU A 62 1.78 6.14 -2.81
CA LEU A 62 1.19 7.36 -2.29
C LEU A 62 2.16 8.14 -1.37
N ASP A 63 2.95 7.43 -0.56
CA ASP A 63 3.97 8.06 0.29
C ASP A 63 5.03 8.78 -0.54
N ASP A 64 5.59 8.09 -1.55
CA ASP A 64 6.61 8.65 -2.42
C ASP A 64 6.08 9.83 -3.22
N PHE A 65 4.81 9.74 -3.66
CA PHE A 65 4.14 10.82 -4.37
C PHE A 65 3.89 12.03 -3.46
N LEU A 66 3.38 11.85 -2.25
CA LEU A 66 3.13 12.96 -1.32
C LEU A 66 4.44 13.61 -0.86
N ALA A 67 5.47 12.81 -0.56
CA ALA A 67 6.81 13.32 -0.25
C ALA A 67 7.37 14.13 -1.42
N TRP A 68 7.18 13.65 -2.66
CA TRP A 68 7.57 14.38 -3.85
C TRP A 68 6.77 15.67 -4.04
N VAL A 69 5.45 15.69 -3.80
CA VAL A 69 4.62 16.90 -3.86
C VAL A 69 5.09 17.94 -2.83
N VAL A 70 5.33 17.52 -1.58
CA VAL A 70 5.82 18.41 -0.50
C VAL A 70 7.18 18.99 -0.88
N SER A 71 8.13 18.14 -1.27
CA SER A 71 9.46 18.56 -1.72
C SER A 71 9.39 19.55 -2.90
N SER A 72 8.53 19.25 -3.88
CA SER A 72 8.32 20.13 -5.04
C SER A 72 7.79 21.50 -4.64
N THR A 73 6.77 21.55 -3.76
CA THR A 73 6.22 22.83 -3.29
C THR A 73 7.21 23.65 -2.46
N GLN A 74 8.07 22.99 -1.68
CA GLN A 74 9.11 23.64 -0.88
C GLN A 74 10.30 24.14 -1.71
N MET A 75 10.55 23.54 -2.88
CA MET A 75 11.65 23.95 -3.77
C MET A 75 11.35 25.26 -4.51
N PHE A 76 10.09 25.54 -4.85
CA PHE A 76 9.74 26.71 -5.67
C PHE A 76 9.99 28.05 -4.96
N GLU A 77 9.65 28.17 -3.67
CA GLU A 77 9.76 29.44 -2.92
C GLU A 77 11.22 29.96 -2.83
N PRO A 78 12.24 29.14 -2.49
CA PRO A 78 13.64 29.56 -2.54
C PRO A 78 14.10 29.99 -3.93
N ILE A 79 13.64 29.32 -4.99
CA ILE A 79 13.99 29.67 -6.37
C ILE A 79 13.40 31.03 -6.77
N VAL A 80 12.13 31.26 -6.44
CA VAL A 80 11.46 32.56 -6.64
C VAL A 80 12.21 33.67 -5.92
N GLY A 81 12.49 33.51 -4.62
CA GLY A 81 13.19 34.54 -3.84
C GLY A 81 14.60 34.84 -4.35
N ARG A 82 15.33 33.82 -4.84
CA ARG A 82 16.65 34.01 -5.47
C ARG A 82 16.56 34.79 -6.78
N VAL A 83 15.57 34.52 -7.63
CA VAL A 83 15.40 35.27 -8.88
C VAL A 83 14.92 36.69 -8.64
N GLU A 84 14.01 36.91 -7.70
CA GLU A 84 13.60 38.25 -7.28
C GLU A 84 14.79 39.06 -6.76
N THR A 85 15.67 38.44 -5.97
CA THR A 85 16.90 39.09 -5.49
C THR A 85 17.86 39.40 -6.64
N LEU A 86 18.09 38.43 -7.53
CA LEU A 86 19.00 38.61 -8.66
C LEU A 86 18.53 39.75 -9.56
N LEU A 87 17.26 39.74 -9.99
CA LEU A 87 16.71 40.72 -10.92
C LEU A 87 16.39 42.07 -10.28
N GLY A 88 15.95 42.07 -9.01
CA GLY A 88 15.54 43.28 -8.30
C GLY A 88 16.67 44.03 -7.60
N VAL A 89 17.70 43.32 -7.11
CA VAL A 89 18.78 43.90 -6.31
C VAL A 89 20.12 43.78 -7.02
N ASP A 90 20.53 42.57 -7.41
CA ASP A 90 21.89 42.36 -7.95
C ASP A 90 22.09 43.01 -9.32
N VAL A 91 21.09 42.94 -10.22
CA VAL A 91 21.15 43.67 -11.50
C VAL A 91 21.29 45.17 -11.26
N GLN A 92 20.50 45.74 -10.34
CA GLN A 92 20.55 47.17 -10.01
C GLN A 92 21.91 47.57 -9.44
N ARG A 93 22.48 46.74 -8.57
CA ARG A 93 23.84 46.94 -8.03
C ARG A 93 24.88 46.91 -9.15
N ALA A 94 24.76 45.96 -10.08
CA ALA A 94 25.70 45.79 -11.18
C ALA A 94 25.65 46.94 -12.19
N LEU A 95 24.48 47.55 -12.39
CA LEU A 95 24.32 48.73 -13.27
C LEU A 95 25.00 49.98 -12.73
N GLY A 96 25.21 50.06 -11.41
CA GLY A 96 25.81 51.21 -10.76
C GLY A 96 24.94 52.48 -10.79
N PRO A 97 25.42 53.59 -10.23
CA PRO A 97 24.72 54.88 -10.27
C PRO A 97 24.57 55.42 -11.69
N PRO A 98 23.55 56.25 -11.98
CA PRO A 98 23.41 56.90 -13.28
C PRO A 98 24.68 57.65 -13.71
N GLY A 99 25.23 57.30 -14.88
CA GLY A 99 26.43 57.93 -15.44
C GLY A 99 27.76 57.31 -14.96
N VAL A 100 27.71 56.19 -14.23
CA VAL A 100 28.88 55.35 -13.91
C VAL A 100 28.80 54.08 -14.76
N ASP A 101 29.93 53.63 -15.29
CA ASP A 101 30.00 52.38 -16.07
C ASP A 101 29.51 51.19 -15.23
N ALA A 102 28.65 50.37 -15.82
CA ALA A 102 28.17 49.15 -15.19
C ALA A 102 29.30 48.12 -15.02
N ASP A 103 29.23 47.31 -13.96
CA ASP A 103 30.08 46.15 -13.77
C ASP A 103 29.66 45.02 -14.73
N LEU A 104 30.32 44.97 -15.88
CA LEU A 104 30.08 43.97 -16.92
C LEU A 104 30.21 42.53 -16.40
N SER A 105 31.17 42.29 -15.50
CA SER A 105 31.44 40.93 -15.00
C SER A 105 30.30 40.49 -14.10
N GLU A 106 29.81 41.39 -13.26
CA GLU A 106 28.67 41.11 -12.39
C GLU A 106 27.36 41.00 -13.19
N LEU A 107 27.13 41.83 -14.20
CA LEU A 107 25.94 41.71 -15.08
C LEU A 107 25.86 40.34 -15.78
N ARG A 108 27.00 39.87 -16.30
CA ARG A 108 27.10 38.53 -16.89
C ARG A 108 26.86 37.44 -15.85
N ALA A 109 27.46 37.58 -14.66
CA ALA A 109 27.30 36.62 -13.58
C ALA A 109 25.83 36.55 -13.12
N VAL A 110 25.12 37.67 -13.03
CA VAL A 110 23.70 37.70 -12.70
C VAL A 110 22.86 36.98 -13.76
N ALA A 111 23.07 37.29 -15.06
CA ALA A 111 22.34 36.62 -16.14
C ALA A 111 22.58 35.10 -16.15
N GLU A 112 23.81 34.65 -15.88
CA GLU A 112 24.13 33.22 -15.79
C GLU A 112 23.51 32.56 -14.55
N ARG A 113 23.49 33.25 -13.40
CA ARG A 113 22.82 32.74 -12.18
C ARG A 113 21.31 32.59 -12.39
N VAL A 114 20.67 33.52 -13.11
CA VAL A 114 19.25 33.41 -13.50
C VAL A 114 19.04 32.19 -14.41
N LYS A 115 19.91 31.99 -15.41
CA LYS A 115 19.86 30.80 -16.28
C LYS A 115 19.95 29.50 -15.50
N ILE A 116 20.89 29.38 -14.56
CA ILE A 116 21.08 28.19 -13.73
C ILE A 116 19.83 27.88 -12.91
N LEU A 117 19.24 28.89 -12.27
CA LEU A 117 17.99 28.75 -11.52
C LEU A 117 16.83 28.26 -12.39
N CYS A 118 16.71 28.79 -13.60
CA CYS A 118 15.71 28.30 -14.56
C CYS A 118 16.01 26.86 -14.99
N GLN A 119 17.27 26.46 -15.15
CA GLN A 119 17.64 25.09 -15.49
C GLN A 119 17.32 24.08 -14.36
N GLU A 120 17.44 24.49 -13.10
CA GLU A 120 16.99 23.69 -11.95
C GLU A 120 15.49 23.39 -12.07
N LEU A 121 14.66 24.40 -12.40
CA LEU A 121 13.22 24.23 -12.64
C LEU A 121 12.92 23.32 -13.85
N LEU A 122 13.69 23.43 -14.93
CA LEU A 122 13.51 22.57 -16.10
C LEU A 122 13.87 21.11 -15.81
N SER A 123 14.87 20.87 -14.96
CA SER A 123 15.26 19.53 -14.56
C SER A 123 14.14 18.86 -13.76
N TRP A 124 13.50 19.62 -12.87
CA TRP A 124 12.30 19.19 -12.18
C TRP A 124 11.12 18.94 -13.13
N GLU A 125 10.87 19.79 -14.13
CA GLU A 125 9.80 19.57 -15.13
C GLU A 125 9.95 18.23 -15.86
N ALA A 126 11.19 17.88 -16.21
CA ALA A 126 11.51 16.62 -16.86
C ALA A 126 11.28 15.42 -15.94
N GLU A 127 11.62 15.52 -14.64
CA GLU A 127 11.28 14.49 -13.66
C GLU A 127 9.76 14.37 -13.48
N ALA A 128 9.05 15.49 -13.32
CA ALA A 128 7.60 15.49 -13.17
C ALA A 128 6.90 14.80 -14.35
N ALA A 129 7.45 14.93 -15.57
CA ALA A 129 6.91 14.29 -16.76
C ALA A 129 6.94 12.75 -16.73
N THR A 130 7.85 12.14 -15.96
CA THR A 130 7.92 10.67 -15.84
C THR A 130 7.02 10.13 -14.73
N ILE A 131 6.42 10.97 -13.90
CA ILE A 131 5.61 10.51 -12.76
C ILE A 131 4.21 10.13 -13.22
N GLN A 132 3.77 8.94 -12.79
CA GLN A 132 2.38 8.54 -12.76
C GLN A 132 1.84 8.76 -11.34
N PRO A 133 0.93 9.73 -11.12
CA PRO A 133 0.36 9.94 -9.80
C PRO A 133 -0.58 8.77 -9.42
N PRO A 134 -0.76 8.51 -8.11
CA PRO A 134 -1.84 7.69 -7.62
C PRO A 134 -3.20 8.19 -8.13
N ILE A 135 -4.16 7.28 -8.30
CA ILE A 135 -5.48 7.58 -8.87
C ILE A 135 -6.24 8.67 -8.11
N GLU A 136 -6.00 8.80 -6.81
CA GLU A 136 -6.57 9.81 -5.93
C GLU A 136 -6.07 11.23 -6.22
N PHE A 137 -4.95 11.33 -6.93
CA PHE A 137 -4.25 12.54 -7.32
C PHE A 137 -4.11 12.66 -8.84
N GLU A 138 -4.99 12.02 -9.61
CA GLU A 138 -5.06 12.21 -11.05
C GLU A 138 -5.21 13.71 -11.38
N GLY A 139 -4.38 14.22 -12.30
CA GLY A 139 -4.32 15.65 -12.62
C GLY A 139 -3.37 16.49 -11.74
N ALA A 140 -2.84 15.95 -10.63
CA ALA A 140 -2.00 16.72 -9.71
C ALA A 140 -0.64 17.09 -10.32
N VAL A 141 -0.04 16.19 -11.11
CA VAL A 141 1.23 16.44 -11.80
C VAL A 141 1.07 17.56 -12.83
N GLU A 142 -0.04 17.56 -13.56
CA GLU A 142 -0.37 18.59 -14.56
C GLU A 142 -0.57 19.97 -13.93
N ILE A 143 -1.09 20.02 -12.70
CA ILE A 143 -1.20 21.27 -11.94
C ILE A 143 0.20 21.80 -11.57
N LEU A 144 1.11 20.91 -11.18
CA LEU A 144 2.47 21.29 -10.78
C LEU A 144 3.37 21.66 -11.98
N GLN A 145 3.22 20.99 -13.13
CA GLN A 145 3.96 21.27 -14.38
C GLN A 145 3.69 22.66 -15.01
N GLY A 146 2.85 23.49 -14.37
CA GLY A 146 2.62 24.87 -14.75
C GLY A 146 3.71 25.85 -14.27
N TRP A 147 4.49 25.49 -13.24
CA TRP A 147 5.41 26.41 -12.57
C TRP A 147 6.54 26.92 -13.48
N PRO A 148 7.29 26.07 -14.21
CA PRO A 148 8.36 26.55 -15.06
C PRO A 148 7.87 27.50 -16.14
N LYS A 149 6.70 27.23 -16.74
CA LYS A 149 6.10 28.13 -17.73
C LYS A 149 5.82 29.51 -17.13
N VAL A 150 5.15 29.57 -15.98
CA VAL A 150 4.83 30.84 -15.31
C VAL A 150 6.11 31.61 -14.99
N PHE A 151 7.14 30.91 -14.53
CA PHE A 151 8.44 31.50 -14.22
C PHE A 151 9.10 32.13 -15.45
N LEU A 152 9.18 31.37 -16.55
CA LEU A 152 9.79 31.83 -17.80
C LEU A 152 9.01 33.01 -18.41
N ASP A 153 7.68 32.91 -18.44
CA ASP A 153 6.81 33.99 -18.94
C ASP A 153 7.00 35.28 -18.13
N THR A 154 7.09 35.16 -16.80
CA THR A 154 7.26 36.31 -15.89
C THR A 154 8.62 36.98 -16.09
N ILE A 155 9.70 36.22 -16.26
CA ILE A 155 11.03 36.77 -16.58
C ILE A 155 11.03 37.46 -17.94
N ASN A 156 10.45 36.83 -18.96
CA ASN A 156 10.38 37.41 -20.31
C ASN A 156 9.56 38.71 -20.31
N GLU A 157 8.45 38.75 -19.58
CA GLU A 157 7.62 39.95 -19.42
C GLU A 157 8.38 41.05 -18.64
N PHE A 158 9.10 40.68 -17.58
CA PHE A 158 9.94 41.61 -16.82
C PHE A 158 11.00 42.27 -17.71
N VAL A 159 11.73 41.48 -18.49
CA VAL A 159 12.73 41.98 -19.44
C VAL A 159 12.08 42.91 -20.48
N SER A 160 10.89 42.57 -20.97
CA SER A 160 10.16 43.42 -21.94
C SER A 160 9.71 44.75 -21.32
N LYS A 161 9.19 44.73 -20.08
CA LYS A 161 8.81 45.94 -19.34
C LYS A 161 10.02 46.82 -19.01
N TRP A 162 11.14 46.18 -18.70
CA TRP A 162 12.43 46.83 -18.45
C TRP A 162 12.84 47.66 -19.66
N GLU A 163 12.95 47.03 -20.83
CA GLU A 163 13.31 47.72 -22.07
C GLU A 163 12.36 48.87 -22.39
N TYR A 164 11.05 48.62 -22.27
CA TYR A 164 10.05 49.65 -22.52
C TYR A 164 10.29 50.86 -21.60
N GLY A 165 10.49 50.63 -20.30
CA GLY A 165 10.75 51.68 -19.31
C GLY A 165 11.99 52.52 -19.65
N PHE A 166 13.09 51.88 -20.03
CA PHE A 166 14.34 52.60 -20.38
C PHE A 166 14.32 53.25 -21.76
N SER A 167 13.42 52.84 -22.65
CA SER A 167 13.18 53.51 -23.94
C SER A 167 12.37 54.81 -23.83
N GLN A 168 11.73 55.07 -22.69
CA GLN A 168 10.93 56.28 -22.49
C GLN A 168 11.80 57.53 -22.24
N PRO A 169 11.33 58.73 -22.68
CA PRO A 169 11.96 59.99 -22.33
C PRO A 169 11.89 60.25 -20.81
N PRO A 170 12.82 61.04 -20.24
CA PRO A 170 12.75 61.45 -18.83
C PRO A 170 11.43 62.14 -18.49
N ASN A 171 10.99 62.03 -17.24
CA ASN A 171 9.82 62.75 -16.77
C ASN A 171 10.08 64.28 -16.70
N ALA A 172 9.04 65.06 -16.40
CA ALA A 172 9.12 66.53 -16.37
C ALA A 172 10.19 67.10 -15.41
N ASP A 173 10.61 66.33 -14.41
CA ASP A 173 11.67 66.69 -13.45
C ASP A 173 13.08 66.23 -13.90
N GLY A 174 13.21 65.73 -15.13
CA GLY A 174 14.46 65.20 -15.69
C GLY A 174 14.91 63.87 -15.09
N LYS A 175 14.07 63.21 -14.29
CA LYS A 175 14.35 61.91 -13.67
C LYS A 175 13.76 60.77 -14.49
N LEU A 176 14.48 59.65 -14.53
CA LEU A 176 13.86 58.37 -14.90
C LEU A 176 13.35 57.70 -13.63
N ALA A 177 12.06 57.39 -13.57
CA ALA A 177 11.47 56.60 -12.50
C ALA A 177 10.92 55.31 -13.09
N VAL A 178 11.81 54.33 -13.30
CA VAL A 178 11.43 52.98 -13.73
C VAL A 178 11.50 52.08 -12.49
N SER A 179 10.36 51.85 -11.85
CA SER A 179 10.21 50.85 -10.79
C SER A 179 9.44 49.68 -11.38
N ILE A 180 10.10 48.54 -11.52
CA ILE A 180 9.49 47.32 -12.03
C ILE A 180 9.64 46.27 -10.95
N ASN A 181 8.52 45.88 -10.37
CA ASN A 181 8.47 44.79 -9.42
C ASN A 181 8.26 43.49 -10.18
N LEU A 182 9.12 42.51 -9.92
CA LEU A 182 8.89 41.12 -10.32
C LEU A 182 7.92 40.51 -9.31
N THR A 183 6.88 39.83 -9.79
CA THR A 183 5.98 39.07 -8.91
C THR A 183 5.64 37.77 -9.60
N ILE A 184 6.13 36.66 -9.07
CA ILE A 184 5.89 35.33 -9.61
C ILE A 184 4.74 34.69 -8.83
N ASN A 185 3.58 34.58 -9.48
CA ASN A 185 2.41 33.95 -8.89
C ASN A 185 2.41 32.44 -9.14
N PRO A 186 1.79 31.63 -8.26
CA PRO A 186 1.59 30.22 -8.54
C PRO A 186 0.69 30.01 -9.78
N PRO A 187 0.77 28.84 -10.44
CA PRO A 187 -0.11 28.49 -11.55
C PRO A 187 -1.61 28.64 -11.18
N PRO A 188 -2.48 29.04 -12.13
CA PRO A 188 -3.90 29.32 -11.83
C PRO A 188 -4.64 28.18 -11.13
N ARG A 189 -4.27 26.93 -11.45
CA ARG A 189 -4.89 25.72 -10.90
C ARG A 189 -4.25 25.23 -9.60
N PHE A 190 -3.25 25.92 -9.07
CA PHE A 190 -2.56 25.50 -7.84
C PHE A 190 -3.49 25.42 -6.62
N GLY A 191 -4.57 26.21 -6.60
CA GLY A 191 -5.61 26.09 -5.58
C GLY A 191 -6.33 24.74 -5.59
N GLU A 192 -6.46 24.09 -6.76
CA GLU A 192 -7.10 22.78 -6.89
C GLU A 192 -6.29 21.69 -6.18
N LEU A 193 -4.95 21.75 -6.23
CA LEU A 193 -4.09 20.79 -5.53
C LEU A 193 -4.33 20.80 -4.01
N ARG A 194 -4.53 21.99 -3.42
CA ARG A 194 -4.88 22.13 -2.00
C ARG A 194 -6.24 21.50 -1.68
N GLU A 195 -7.23 21.70 -2.54
CA GLU A 195 -8.54 21.08 -2.37
C GLU A 195 -8.49 19.56 -2.56
N MET A 196 -7.66 19.04 -3.47
CA MET A 196 -7.42 17.60 -3.62
C MET A 196 -6.85 16.99 -2.35
N ILE A 197 -5.79 17.58 -1.78
CA ILE A 197 -5.18 17.14 -0.52
C ILE A 197 -6.22 17.17 0.60
N LYS A 198 -6.92 18.30 0.76
CA LYS A 198 -7.95 18.48 1.78
C LYS A 198 -9.10 17.47 1.65
N LYS A 199 -9.54 17.18 0.42
CA LYS A 199 -10.58 16.18 0.15
C LYS A 199 -10.12 14.78 0.57
N GLN A 200 -8.86 14.43 0.36
CA GLN A 200 -8.32 13.17 0.87
C GLN A 200 -8.24 13.18 2.40
N GLU A 201 -7.73 14.24 3.02
CA GLU A 201 -7.72 14.39 4.49
C GLU A 201 -9.13 14.26 5.11
N GLU A 202 -10.16 14.82 4.49
CA GLU A 202 -11.54 14.71 4.98
C GLU A 202 -12.10 13.30 4.79
N ARG A 203 -11.83 12.63 3.67
CA ARG A 203 -12.21 11.21 3.47
C ARG A 203 -11.57 10.32 4.53
N ILE A 204 -10.29 10.56 4.77
CA ILE A 204 -9.48 9.96 5.82
C ILE A 204 -10.15 10.15 7.20
N LYS A 205 -10.48 11.39 7.57
CA LYS A 205 -11.09 11.72 8.86
C LYS A 205 -12.46 11.07 8.98
N LEU A 206 -13.28 11.11 7.94
CA LEU A 206 -14.59 10.45 7.91
C LEU A 206 -14.45 8.94 8.09
N ARG A 207 -13.45 8.32 7.47
CA ARG A 207 -13.15 6.89 7.66
C ARG A 207 -12.75 6.61 9.11
N LEU A 208 -11.82 7.38 9.67
CA LEU A 208 -11.38 7.26 11.06
C LEU A 208 -12.54 7.47 12.05
N ASN A 209 -13.35 8.51 11.86
CA ASN A 209 -14.52 8.80 12.69
C ASN A 209 -15.58 7.69 12.59
N SER A 210 -15.81 7.13 11.40
CA SER A 210 -16.72 6.00 11.22
C SER A 210 -16.19 4.74 11.92
N LEU A 211 -14.87 4.53 11.90
CA LEU A 211 -14.21 3.43 12.60
C LEU A 211 -14.23 3.61 14.12
N GLU A 212 -14.07 4.84 14.61
CA GLU A 212 -14.21 5.21 16.03
C GLU A 212 -15.65 5.09 16.52
N ALA A 213 -16.65 5.50 15.72
CA ALA A 213 -18.06 5.32 16.01
C ALA A 213 -18.44 3.84 16.10
N LEU A 214 -17.87 3.00 15.23
CA LEU A 214 -17.99 1.53 15.30
C LEU A 214 -17.22 0.92 16.50
N ALA A 215 -16.24 1.61 17.07
CA ALA A 215 -15.48 1.17 18.25
C ALA A 215 -16.12 1.63 19.57
N GLN A 216 -17.08 2.56 19.54
CA GLN A 216 -17.88 2.99 20.68
C GLN A 216 -19.10 2.07 20.87
N ASP A 217 -18.84 0.80 21.16
CA ASP A 217 -19.78 -0.09 21.84
C ASP A 217 -19.89 0.37 23.32
N PRO A 218 -21.09 0.48 23.93
CA PRO A 218 -21.29 1.05 25.27
C PRO A 218 -20.55 0.37 26.44
N HIS A 219 -19.80 -0.72 26.20
CA HIS A 219 -19.13 -1.49 27.26
C HIS A 219 -17.65 -1.17 27.51
N ARG A 220 -17.06 -0.11 26.95
CA ARG A 220 -15.69 0.32 27.33
C ARG A 220 -15.62 1.80 27.72
N SER A 221 -15.69 2.05 29.04
CA SER A 221 -15.48 3.37 29.61
C SER A 221 -14.00 3.68 29.86
N LYS A 222 -13.64 4.93 29.54
CA LYS A 222 -12.55 5.79 30.06
C LYS A 222 -11.14 5.65 29.48
N GLY A 223 -10.76 6.69 28.75
CA GLY A 223 -9.37 7.01 28.45
C GLY A 223 -9.12 8.07 27.37
N THR A 224 -10.03 9.02 27.13
CA THR A 224 -9.82 10.12 26.16
C THR A 224 -9.33 11.37 26.86
N GLY A 225 -8.06 11.36 27.25
CA GLY A 225 -7.33 12.55 27.66
C GLY A 225 -6.08 12.67 26.80
N ASP A 226 -6.04 13.72 25.98
CA ASP A 226 -4.82 14.28 25.37
C ASP A 226 -4.34 13.75 24.00
N LEU A 227 -5.26 13.47 23.06
CA LEU A 227 -4.91 13.21 21.65
C LEU A 227 -5.21 14.39 20.70
N HIS A 228 -5.71 15.52 21.21
CA HIS A 228 -6.16 16.64 20.38
C HIS A 228 -5.14 17.79 20.22
N ASN A 229 -3.99 17.74 20.90
CA ASN A 229 -3.00 18.80 20.81
C ASN A 229 -1.58 18.24 20.85
N ARG A 230 -1.08 17.78 19.69
CA ARG A 230 0.31 17.94 19.19
C ARG A 230 0.53 16.98 18.02
N LEU A 231 1.04 17.54 16.91
CA LEU A 231 1.46 16.90 15.66
C LEU A 231 0.35 16.77 14.60
N GLY A 232 -0.13 17.93 14.14
CA GLY A 232 -0.81 18.06 12.85
C GLY A 232 0.21 18.00 11.71
N TYR A 233 -0.22 17.45 10.58
CA TYR A 233 0.51 17.18 9.34
C TYR A 233 1.31 15.87 9.21
N GLU A 234 2.25 15.52 10.10
CA GLU A 234 3.06 14.31 9.89
C GLU A 234 2.29 12.98 10.13
N VAL A 235 1.34 12.97 11.07
CA VAL A 235 0.62 11.74 11.47
C VAL A 235 -0.56 11.38 10.55
N VAL A 236 -1.03 12.33 9.72
CA VAL A 236 -2.15 12.11 8.79
C VAL A 236 -1.64 11.52 7.47
N VAL A 237 -0.41 11.86 7.07
CA VAL A 237 0.24 11.29 5.89
C VAL A 237 0.71 9.86 6.19
N GLU A 238 1.31 9.60 7.36
CA GLU A 238 1.78 8.25 7.74
C GLU A 238 0.69 7.18 7.91
N ARG A 239 -0.59 7.55 8.06
CA ARG A 239 -1.64 6.59 8.41
C ARG A 239 -2.54 6.15 7.27
N LEU A 240 -2.50 6.81 6.11
CA LEU A 240 -3.46 6.56 5.02
C LEU A 240 -2.84 6.32 3.64
N THR A 241 -1.53 6.43 3.55
CA THR A 241 -0.69 5.90 2.47
C THR A 241 -0.41 4.40 2.57
N ALA A 242 -0.60 3.80 3.75
CA ALA A 242 -0.07 2.47 4.05
C ALA A 242 -0.94 1.25 3.67
N LEU A 243 -2.20 1.42 3.25
CA LEU A 243 -3.10 0.29 2.94
C LEU A 243 -3.06 -0.09 1.46
N THR A 244 -1.91 -0.56 1.01
CA THR A 244 -1.71 -1.12 -0.34
C THR A 244 -1.37 -2.60 -0.25
N PHE A 245 -2.25 -3.45 -0.75
CA PHE A 245 -2.10 -4.90 -0.74
C PHE A 245 -2.95 -5.53 -1.86
N THR A 246 -2.74 -6.82 -2.11
CA THR A 246 -3.54 -7.61 -3.04
C THR A 246 -4.23 -8.72 -2.25
N ALA A 247 -5.55 -8.73 -2.22
CA ALA A 247 -6.30 -9.85 -1.66
C ALA A 247 -6.46 -10.95 -2.73
N ILE A 248 -6.29 -12.21 -2.32
CA ILE A 248 -6.51 -13.36 -3.19
C ILE A 248 -7.39 -14.40 -2.51
N ASP A 249 -7.99 -15.24 -3.34
CA ASP A 249 -8.71 -16.44 -2.94
C ASP A 249 -8.58 -17.49 -4.04
N PHE A 250 -8.06 -18.68 -3.71
CA PHE A 250 -7.92 -19.80 -4.63
C PHE A 250 -9.00 -20.86 -4.42
N GLU A 251 -9.55 -21.33 -5.53
CA GLU A 251 -10.40 -22.53 -5.57
C GLU A 251 -9.61 -23.71 -6.13
N THR A 252 -9.79 -24.89 -5.57
CA THR A 252 -9.16 -26.13 -6.06
C THR A 252 -10.20 -27.07 -6.67
N ALA A 253 -9.87 -27.71 -7.80
CA ALA A 253 -10.77 -28.65 -8.47
C ALA A 253 -10.98 -29.93 -7.66
N ASN A 254 -9.97 -30.35 -6.89
CA ASN A 254 -10.00 -31.56 -6.10
C ASN A 254 -9.18 -31.44 -4.82
N GLU A 255 -8.95 -32.55 -4.14
CA GLU A 255 -8.25 -32.63 -2.86
C GLU A 255 -6.76 -32.25 -2.92
N GLN A 256 -6.17 -32.22 -4.13
CA GLN A 256 -4.76 -31.87 -4.31
C GLN A 256 -4.57 -30.35 -4.25
N ARG A 257 -3.57 -29.89 -3.50
CA ARG A 257 -3.28 -28.45 -3.34
C ARG A 257 -2.71 -27.79 -4.59
N ASN A 258 -2.23 -28.57 -5.55
CA ASN A 258 -1.77 -28.10 -6.86
C ASN A 258 -2.88 -28.11 -7.94
N SER A 259 -4.14 -28.32 -7.55
CA SER A 259 -5.28 -28.42 -8.48
C SER A 259 -6.07 -27.11 -8.62
N ILE A 260 -5.39 -25.96 -8.60
CA ILE A 260 -6.04 -24.64 -8.74
C ILE A 260 -6.96 -24.65 -9.97
N CYS A 261 -8.22 -24.28 -9.77
CA CYS A 261 -9.26 -24.24 -10.81
C CYS A 261 -9.90 -22.86 -10.99
N ALA A 262 -9.77 -21.98 -10.00
CA ALA A 262 -10.05 -20.57 -10.15
C ALA A 262 -9.24 -19.73 -9.17
N ILE A 263 -9.13 -18.45 -9.47
CA ILE A 263 -8.55 -17.45 -8.58
C ILE A 263 -9.36 -16.15 -8.66
N GLY A 264 -9.63 -15.57 -7.50
CA GLY A 264 -10.04 -14.18 -7.36
C GLY A 264 -8.87 -13.33 -6.88
N VAL A 265 -8.69 -12.15 -7.48
CA VAL A 265 -7.65 -11.19 -7.12
C VAL A 265 -8.26 -9.81 -7.01
N VAL A 266 -8.04 -9.15 -5.89
CA VAL A 266 -8.52 -7.79 -5.62
C VAL A 266 -7.36 -6.92 -5.18
N GLN A 267 -7.00 -5.93 -5.99
CA GLN A 267 -5.97 -4.97 -5.65
C GLN A 267 -6.57 -3.82 -4.86
N VAL A 268 -5.97 -3.55 -3.70
CA VAL A 268 -6.28 -2.40 -2.87
C VAL A 268 -5.11 -1.43 -2.96
N ARG A 269 -5.43 -0.17 -3.21
CA ARG A 269 -4.49 0.95 -3.13
C ARG A 269 -5.10 1.98 -2.20
N ASN A 270 -4.32 2.39 -1.20
CA ASN A 270 -4.71 3.39 -0.21
C ASN A 270 -6.09 3.12 0.43
N GLY A 271 -6.36 1.85 0.74
CA GLY A 271 -7.63 1.43 1.34
C GLY A 271 -8.84 1.43 0.41
N THR A 272 -8.65 1.63 -0.90
CA THR A 272 -9.70 1.56 -1.93
C THR A 272 -9.42 0.39 -2.86
N ILE A 273 -10.47 -0.36 -3.23
CA ILE A 273 -10.38 -1.40 -4.25
C ILE A 273 -10.21 -0.72 -5.62
N THR A 274 -9.10 -0.97 -6.30
CA THR A 274 -8.78 -0.37 -7.61
C THR A 274 -8.95 -1.34 -8.78
N LYS A 275 -8.82 -2.64 -8.52
CA LYS A 275 -8.95 -3.67 -9.55
C LYS A 275 -9.51 -4.96 -8.95
N THR A 276 -10.41 -5.60 -9.68
CA THR A 276 -10.84 -6.98 -9.44
C THR A 276 -10.53 -7.78 -10.69
N TRP A 277 -9.93 -8.96 -10.52
CA TRP A 277 -9.61 -9.89 -11.58
C TRP A 277 -10.01 -11.30 -11.15
N LYS A 278 -10.53 -12.06 -12.10
CA LYS A 278 -10.99 -13.44 -11.90
C LYS A 278 -10.54 -14.27 -13.08
N GLN A 279 -10.10 -15.49 -12.82
CA GLN A 279 -9.71 -16.41 -13.88
C GLN A 279 -10.08 -17.84 -13.51
N PHE A 280 -10.76 -18.55 -14.43
CA PHE A 280 -10.83 -20.01 -14.40
C PHE A 280 -9.53 -20.59 -14.93
N ILE A 281 -9.10 -21.71 -14.35
CA ILE A 281 -7.81 -22.32 -14.63
C ILE A 281 -8.03 -23.81 -14.88
N GLN A 282 -7.45 -24.35 -15.94
CA GLN A 282 -7.47 -25.78 -16.19
C GLN A 282 -6.47 -26.48 -15.26
N PRO A 283 -6.92 -27.30 -14.28
CA PRO A 283 -6.02 -27.99 -13.36
C PRO A 283 -5.21 -29.10 -14.07
N PRO A 284 -4.07 -29.53 -13.51
CA PRO A 284 -3.22 -30.58 -14.10
C PRO A 284 -3.98 -31.90 -14.32
N GLU A 285 -4.77 -32.29 -13.33
CA GLU A 285 -5.76 -33.35 -13.45
C GLU A 285 -7.13 -32.69 -13.62
N LEU A 286 -7.73 -32.79 -14.81
CA LEU A 286 -9.05 -32.23 -15.12
C LEU A 286 -10.19 -33.07 -14.50
N ARG A 287 -10.12 -33.22 -13.17
CA ARG A 287 -11.12 -33.88 -12.33
C ARG A 287 -11.65 -32.87 -11.32
N VAL A 288 -12.95 -32.63 -11.40
CA VAL A 288 -13.70 -31.82 -10.46
C VAL A 288 -14.33 -32.76 -9.44
N SER A 289 -13.94 -32.67 -8.17
CA SER A 289 -14.51 -33.48 -7.10
C SER A 289 -15.90 -32.95 -6.72
N GLU A 290 -16.81 -33.86 -6.37
CA GLU A 290 -18.17 -33.46 -5.94
C GLU A 290 -18.15 -32.56 -4.71
N ILE A 291 -17.20 -32.79 -3.79
CA ILE A 291 -17.03 -31.99 -2.57
C ILE A 291 -16.65 -30.56 -2.94
N ASN A 292 -15.60 -30.38 -3.75
CA ASN A 292 -15.14 -29.05 -4.19
C ASN A 292 -16.23 -28.32 -4.98
N GLN A 293 -16.85 -29.02 -5.94
CA GLN A 293 -17.97 -28.48 -6.73
C GLN A 293 -19.16 -28.06 -5.87
N SER A 294 -19.44 -28.76 -4.77
CA SER A 294 -20.52 -28.38 -3.85
C SER A 294 -20.26 -27.05 -3.14
N VAL A 295 -18.98 -26.67 -2.97
CA VAL A 295 -18.53 -25.44 -2.33
C VAL A 295 -18.55 -24.26 -3.31
N HIS A 296 -17.85 -24.35 -4.43
CA HIS A 296 -17.62 -23.22 -5.33
C HIS A 296 -18.48 -23.24 -6.61
N ARG A 297 -19.23 -24.32 -6.85
CA ARG A 297 -20.15 -24.51 -8.01
C ARG A 297 -19.50 -24.52 -9.40
N ILE A 298 -18.18 -24.48 -9.48
CA ILE A 298 -17.39 -24.59 -10.72
C ILE A 298 -17.47 -26.01 -11.26
N ARG A 299 -17.79 -26.14 -12.55
CA ARG A 299 -18.02 -27.43 -13.23
C ARG A 299 -16.91 -27.73 -14.23
N TYR A 300 -16.88 -28.97 -14.70
CA TYR A 300 -15.93 -29.41 -15.72
C TYR A 300 -15.97 -28.52 -16.97
N GLU A 301 -17.16 -28.10 -17.40
CA GLU A 301 -17.34 -27.28 -18.61
C GLU A 301 -16.73 -25.89 -18.48
N ASP A 302 -16.60 -25.36 -17.25
CA ASP A 302 -15.98 -24.07 -16.99
C ASP A 302 -14.44 -24.15 -17.09
N LEU A 303 -13.87 -25.36 -16.96
CA LEU A 303 -12.43 -25.60 -16.86
C LEU A 303 -11.80 -26.20 -18.13
N VAL A 304 -12.57 -26.93 -18.94
CA VAL A 304 -12.05 -27.72 -20.07
C VAL A 304 -11.34 -26.88 -21.13
N ASN A 305 -11.75 -25.61 -21.29
CA ASN A 305 -11.15 -24.65 -22.22
C ASN A 305 -10.49 -23.46 -21.51
N ALA A 306 -10.33 -23.53 -20.19
CA ALA A 306 -9.66 -22.50 -19.42
C ALA A 306 -8.14 -22.54 -19.66
N PRO A 307 -7.42 -21.42 -19.52
CA PRO A 307 -5.95 -21.45 -19.56
C PRO A 307 -5.39 -22.29 -18.40
N THR A 308 -4.25 -22.91 -18.62
CA THR A 308 -3.48 -23.58 -17.57
C THR A 308 -2.80 -22.58 -16.63
N PHE A 309 -2.37 -23.03 -15.45
CA PHE A 309 -1.70 -22.14 -14.48
C PHE A 309 -0.43 -21.45 -15.05
N PRO A 310 0.46 -22.13 -15.80
CA PRO A 310 1.61 -21.46 -16.41
C PRO A 310 1.25 -20.34 -17.40
N GLU A 311 0.13 -20.45 -18.11
CA GLU A 311 -0.31 -19.45 -19.08
C GLU A 311 -0.74 -18.15 -18.41
N ILE A 312 -1.29 -18.22 -17.20
CA ILE A 312 -1.74 -17.04 -16.44
C ILE A 312 -0.69 -16.52 -15.46
N TRP A 313 0.41 -17.25 -15.26
CA TRP A 313 1.34 -16.99 -14.16
C TRP A 313 2.00 -15.62 -14.25
N ASN A 314 2.37 -15.17 -15.46
CA ASN A 314 3.00 -13.86 -15.64
C ASN A 314 2.07 -12.71 -15.21
N ASP A 315 0.79 -12.80 -15.58
CA ASP A 315 -0.22 -11.81 -15.21
C ASP A 315 -0.47 -11.83 -13.69
N LEU A 316 -0.60 -13.02 -13.09
CA LEU A 316 -0.78 -13.18 -11.66
C LEU A 316 0.43 -12.66 -10.88
N LYS A 317 1.65 -13.07 -11.27
CA LYS A 317 2.91 -12.63 -10.65
C LYS A 317 3.01 -11.11 -10.65
N ALA A 318 2.70 -10.45 -11.78
CA ALA A 318 2.70 -8.99 -11.86
C ALA A 318 1.73 -8.30 -10.86
N MET A 319 0.68 -8.98 -10.41
CA MET A 319 -0.28 -8.43 -9.45
C MET A 319 0.10 -8.65 -7.98
N ILE A 320 1.01 -9.60 -7.70
CA ILE A 320 1.38 -10.00 -6.33
C ILE A 320 2.87 -9.78 -5.99
N GLU A 321 3.73 -9.61 -7.00
CA GLU A 321 5.18 -9.42 -6.82
C GLU A 321 5.49 -8.18 -5.97
N ASN A 322 6.40 -8.34 -4.99
CA ASN A 322 6.81 -7.32 -4.01
C ASN A 322 5.66 -6.69 -3.21
N CYS A 323 4.48 -7.32 -3.18
CA CYS A 323 3.29 -6.81 -2.49
C CYS A 323 3.02 -7.53 -1.17
N VAL A 324 2.16 -6.90 -0.36
CA VAL A 324 1.45 -7.61 0.70
C VAL A 324 0.29 -8.38 0.06
N VAL A 325 0.22 -9.68 0.30
CA VAL A 325 -0.84 -10.57 -0.18
C VAL A 325 -1.75 -10.94 0.99
N ALA A 326 -3.00 -10.51 0.92
CA ALA A 326 -4.03 -10.81 1.91
C ALA A 326 -4.85 -12.03 1.50
N ALA A 327 -5.11 -12.95 2.42
CA ALA A 327 -6.03 -14.06 2.20
C ALA A 327 -6.75 -14.42 3.51
N HIS A 328 -7.98 -14.90 3.39
CA HIS A 328 -8.75 -15.33 4.55
C HIS A 328 -8.38 -16.77 4.88
N ASN A 329 -7.72 -16.97 6.01
CA ASN A 329 -7.00 -18.21 6.32
C ASN A 329 -5.81 -18.48 5.35
N ALA A 330 -4.96 -17.47 5.18
CA ALA A 330 -3.86 -17.45 4.21
C ALA A 330 -2.92 -18.67 4.17
N GLU A 331 -2.84 -19.49 5.23
CA GLU A 331 -2.06 -20.73 5.21
C GLU A 331 -2.52 -21.68 4.09
N PHE A 332 -3.82 -21.71 3.79
CA PHE A 332 -4.37 -22.51 2.71
C PHE A 332 -3.89 -22.01 1.35
N ASP A 333 -4.17 -20.74 1.02
CA ASP A 333 -3.87 -20.14 -0.28
C ASP A 333 -2.38 -20.14 -0.59
N MET A 334 -1.53 -19.83 0.41
CA MET A 334 -0.08 -19.82 0.23
C MET A 334 0.46 -21.23 -0.04
N ASN A 335 -0.12 -22.26 0.58
CA ASN A 335 0.26 -23.65 0.33
C ASN A 335 -0.20 -24.13 -1.06
N VAL A 336 -1.39 -23.72 -1.48
CA VAL A 336 -1.93 -23.97 -2.83
C VAL A 336 -1.06 -23.33 -3.91
N LEU A 337 -0.72 -22.06 -3.74
CA LEU A 337 0.20 -21.36 -4.64
C LEU A 337 1.55 -22.08 -4.70
N LYS A 338 2.17 -22.34 -3.54
CA LYS A 338 3.48 -22.99 -3.47
C LYS A 338 3.53 -24.34 -4.18
N GLN A 339 2.60 -25.25 -3.87
CA GLN A 339 2.58 -26.57 -4.49
C GLN A 339 2.30 -26.52 -6.00
N THR A 340 1.55 -25.52 -6.46
CA THR A 340 1.33 -25.32 -7.89
C THR A 340 2.60 -24.82 -8.59
N LEU A 341 3.31 -23.87 -7.99
CA LEU A 341 4.60 -23.39 -8.51
C LEU A 341 5.64 -24.52 -8.57
N ASP A 342 5.73 -25.33 -7.51
CA ASP A 342 6.61 -26.51 -7.43
C ASP A 342 6.29 -27.53 -8.53
N LEU A 343 4.99 -27.80 -8.78
CA LEU A 343 4.56 -28.74 -9.82
C LEU A 343 5.02 -28.31 -11.22
N TYR A 344 4.91 -27.02 -11.53
CA TYR A 344 5.22 -26.48 -12.86
C TYR A 344 6.67 -25.96 -12.98
N GLY A 345 7.46 -25.98 -11.90
CA GLY A 345 8.82 -25.43 -11.88
C GLY A 345 8.88 -23.92 -12.11
N LEU A 346 7.88 -23.19 -11.60
CA LEU A 346 7.77 -21.74 -11.74
C LEU A 346 8.47 -21.01 -10.58
N GLU A 347 9.00 -19.82 -10.85
CA GLU A 347 9.70 -19.01 -9.86
C GLU A 347 8.74 -18.49 -8.78
N GLU A 348 9.13 -18.59 -7.51
CA GLU A 348 8.37 -18.02 -6.39
C GLU A 348 8.39 -16.48 -6.41
N PRO A 349 7.24 -15.81 -6.17
CA PRO A 349 7.19 -14.36 -6.07
C PRO A 349 7.70 -13.87 -4.70
N SER A 350 8.30 -12.69 -4.65
CA SER A 350 8.64 -12.03 -3.38
C SER A 350 7.37 -11.43 -2.77
N ILE A 351 6.78 -12.08 -1.76
CA ILE A 351 5.51 -11.64 -1.14
C ILE A 351 5.60 -11.58 0.37
N ARG A 352 4.78 -10.70 0.97
CA ARG A 352 4.50 -10.67 2.41
C ARG A 352 3.06 -11.06 2.65
N THR A 353 2.78 -12.00 3.54
CA THR A 353 1.44 -12.53 3.76
C THR A 353 0.70 -11.82 4.89
N LEU A 354 -0.57 -11.52 4.68
CA LEU A 354 -1.51 -11.02 5.69
C LEU A 354 -2.74 -11.94 5.79
N CYS A 355 -2.97 -12.54 6.95
CA CYS A 355 -4.10 -13.42 7.17
C CYS A 355 -5.27 -12.64 7.78
N THR A 356 -6.35 -12.44 7.02
CA THR A 356 -7.49 -11.62 7.45
C THR A 356 -8.31 -12.26 8.55
N LEU A 357 -8.32 -13.60 8.65
CA LEU A 357 -8.91 -14.33 9.79
C LEU A 357 -8.20 -13.96 11.09
N LYS A 358 -6.88 -14.12 11.12
CA LYS A 358 -6.04 -13.80 12.28
C LYS A 358 -6.04 -12.30 12.60
N LEU A 359 -6.05 -11.45 11.58
CA LEU A 359 -6.21 -10.01 11.74
C LEU A 359 -7.57 -9.67 12.39
N SER A 360 -8.64 -10.34 11.97
CA SER A 360 -9.99 -10.16 12.54
C SER A 360 -10.05 -10.59 14.00
N GLN A 361 -9.34 -11.64 14.41
CA GLN A 361 -9.23 -12.04 15.83
C GLN A 361 -8.65 -10.93 16.71
N VAL A 362 -7.69 -10.18 16.19
CA VAL A 362 -7.08 -9.05 16.93
C VAL A 362 -7.97 -7.81 16.87
N ALA A 363 -8.60 -7.55 15.72
CA ALA A 363 -9.41 -6.35 15.49
C ALA A 363 -10.81 -6.43 16.12
N PHE A 364 -11.38 -7.64 16.24
CA PHE A 364 -12.76 -7.91 16.65
C PHE A 364 -12.84 -9.07 17.65
N PRO A 365 -12.15 -8.99 18.80
CA PRO A 365 -12.03 -10.11 19.76
C PRO A 365 -13.36 -10.60 20.36
N GLN A 366 -14.45 -9.85 20.17
CA GLN A 366 -15.81 -10.16 20.62
C GLN A 366 -16.58 -11.12 19.71
N LEU A 367 -16.04 -11.46 18.53
CA LEU A 367 -16.70 -12.41 17.63
C LEU A 367 -16.59 -13.85 18.15
N ASP A 368 -17.71 -14.57 18.09
CA ASP A 368 -17.77 -15.99 18.43
C ASP A 368 -17.03 -16.86 17.41
N ASP A 369 -17.02 -16.43 16.14
CA ASP A 369 -16.38 -17.12 15.03
C ASP A 369 -15.81 -16.10 14.01
N TYR A 370 -14.75 -16.50 13.32
CA TYR A 370 -13.98 -15.70 12.38
C TYR A 370 -13.97 -16.28 10.97
N ARG A 371 -14.86 -17.25 10.65
CA ARG A 371 -15.12 -17.62 9.24
C ARG A 371 -15.48 -16.38 8.43
N LEU A 372 -15.16 -16.42 7.14
CA LEU A 372 -15.36 -15.29 6.23
C LEU A 372 -16.78 -14.75 6.35
N ALA A 373 -17.79 -15.62 6.30
CA ALA A 373 -19.20 -15.25 6.44
C ALA A 373 -19.55 -14.54 7.76
N ASP A 374 -18.97 -14.96 8.89
CA ASP A 374 -19.27 -14.41 10.21
C ASP A 374 -18.69 -13.02 10.38
N VAL A 375 -17.42 -12.82 9.99
CA VAL A 375 -16.77 -11.51 10.01
C VAL A 375 -17.50 -10.55 9.07
N THR A 376 -17.89 -11.02 7.89
CA THR A 376 -18.58 -10.22 6.88
C THR A 376 -19.95 -9.76 7.36
N LYS A 377 -20.71 -10.67 7.99
CA LYS A 377 -21.99 -10.37 8.63
C LYS A 377 -21.83 -9.33 9.74
N TYR A 378 -20.81 -9.48 10.59
CA TYR A 378 -20.53 -8.53 11.66
C TYR A 378 -20.21 -7.13 11.15
N LEU A 379 -19.43 -7.04 10.06
CA LEU A 379 -19.07 -5.77 9.42
C LEU A 379 -20.19 -5.17 8.56
N GLY A 380 -21.35 -5.83 8.44
CA GLY A 380 -22.47 -5.37 7.63
C GLY A 380 -22.15 -5.33 6.13
N LEU A 381 -21.22 -6.17 5.68
CA LEU A 381 -20.78 -6.23 4.29
C LEU A 381 -21.72 -7.11 3.46
N GLU A 382 -22.02 -6.69 2.22
CA GLU A 382 -22.75 -7.53 1.29
C GLU A 382 -21.88 -8.71 0.83
N PHE A 383 -22.39 -9.92 1.00
CA PHE A 383 -21.68 -11.14 0.63
C PHE A 383 -22.54 -12.08 -0.20
N ARG A 384 -22.11 -12.30 -1.45
CA ARG A 384 -22.64 -13.36 -2.28
C ARG A 384 -21.66 -14.53 -2.22
N HIS A 385 -22.01 -15.57 -1.47
CA HIS A 385 -21.16 -16.73 -1.33
C HIS A 385 -20.91 -17.44 -2.67
N HIS A 386 -19.77 -18.12 -2.75
CA HIS A 386 -19.42 -19.13 -3.77
C HIS A 386 -18.81 -18.59 -5.07
N SER A 387 -18.06 -17.48 -4.99
CA SER A 387 -17.30 -16.95 -6.11
C SER A 387 -15.98 -16.39 -5.62
N CYS A 388 -14.85 -16.92 -6.11
CA CYS A 388 -13.52 -16.54 -5.62
C CYS A 388 -13.22 -15.02 -5.72
N ASP A 389 -13.77 -14.32 -6.70
CA ASP A 389 -13.66 -12.86 -6.81
C ASP A 389 -14.45 -12.11 -5.72
N GLU A 390 -15.60 -12.64 -5.30
CA GLU A 390 -16.36 -12.08 -4.18
C GLU A 390 -15.67 -12.39 -2.84
N ASP A 391 -15.14 -13.60 -2.67
CA ASP A 391 -14.43 -14.00 -1.46
C ASP A 391 -13.13 -13.17 -1.30
N ALA A 392 -12.38 -12.94 -2.40
CA ALA A 392 -11.24 -12.02 -2.42
C ALA A 392 -11.64 -10.56 -2.15
N ARG A 393 -12.78 -10.09 -2.68
CA ARG A 393 -13.31 -8.74 -2.42
C ARG A 393 -13.65 -8.55 -0.94
N VAL A 394 -14.36 -9.50 -0.36
CA VAL A 394 -14.73 -9.47 1.05
C VAL A 394 -13.49 -9.58 1.93
N CYS A 395 -12.52 -10.42 1.58
CA CYS A 395 -11.22 -10.47 2.23
C CYS A 395 -10.53 -9.09 2.23
N ALA A 396 -10.53 -8.40 1.09
CA ALA A 396 -10.00 -7.04 0.99
C ALA A 396 -10.73 -6.05 1.89
N GLU A 397 -12.07 -6.07 1.89
CA GLU A 397 -12.88 -5.19 2.73
C GLU A 397 -12.68 -5.44 4.22
N ILE A 398 -12.55 -6.70 4.64
CA ILE A 398 -12.19 -7.08 6.01
C ILE A 398 -10.84 -6.46 6.36
N ALA A 399 -9.80 -6.63 5.53
CA ALA A 399 -8.49 -6.05 5.79
C ALA A 399 -8.53 -4.53 5.90
N ILE A 400 -9.23 -3.85 4.98
CA ILE A 400 -9.44 -2.39 5.01
C ILE A 400 -10.06 -1.93 6.33
N GLN A 401 -11.00 -2.71 6.89
CA GLN A 401 -11.66 -2.38 8.15
C GLN A 401 -10.86 -2.82 9.39
N ALA A 402 -10.13 -3.91 9.33
CA ALA A 402 -9.45 -4.51 10.47
C ALA A 402 -8.07 -3.91 10.73
N ILE A 403 -7.29 -3.56 9.69
CA ILE A 403 -5.94 -3.00 9.85
C ILE A 403 -5.92 -1.71 10.69
N PRO A 404 -6.85 -0.74 10.51
CA PRO A 404 -6.88 0.47 11.35
C PRO A 404 -7.14 0.22 12.84
N ARG A 405 -7.65 -0.97 13.20
CA ARG A 405 -8.02 -1.34 14.57
C ARG A 405 -6.90 -2.04 15.33
N VAL A 406 -5.78 -2.32 14.68
CA VAL A 406 -4.63 -2.99 15.29
C VAL A 406 -3.43 -2.03 15.40
N SER A 407 -2.60 -2.21 16.42
CA SER A 407 -1.42 -1.35 16.64
C SER A 407 -0.31 -1.67 15.63
N LEU A 408 -0.17 -0.85 14.59
CA LEU A 408 0.85 -1.01 13.54
C LEU A 408 2.30 -0.87 14.01
N LYS A 409 2.57 -0.22 15.15
CA LYS A 409 3.92 -0.14 15.78
C LYS A 409 4.54 -1.50 16.13
N LYS A 410 3.78 -2.57 15.96
CA LYS A 410 4.10 -3.94 16.29
C LYS A 410 4.19 -4.85 15.05
N LEU A 411 3.92 -4.29 13.86
CA LEU A 411 4.07 -4.98 12.59
C LEU A 411 5.54 -4.85 12.17
N ASP A 412 6.25 -5.99 12.14
CA ASP A 412 7.56 -6.04 11.51
C ASP A 412 7.34 -6.15 10.01
N LEU A 413 7.58 -5.05 9.29
CA LEU A 413 7.35 -4.96 7.84
C LEU A 413 8.37 -5.77 7.02
N ASP A 414 9.42 -6.25 7.68
CA ASP A 414 10.45 -7.13 7.12
C ASP A 414 10.10 -8.62 7.32
N ASP A 415 9.08 -8.96 8.12
CA ASP A 415 8.59 -10.35 8.25
C ASP A 415 7.72 -10.73 7.04
N THR A 416 8.01 -11.88 6.45
CA THR A 416 7.21 -12.44 5.35
C THR A 416 5.82 -12.88 5.80
N ASP A 417 5.58 -13.07 7.09
CA ASP A 417 4.25 -13.26 7.70
C ASP A 417 3.96 -12.10 8.66
N LEU A 418 3.42 -11.01 8.11
CA LEU A 418 3.10 -9.79 8.87
C LEU A 418 2.14 -10.06 10.03
N THR A 419 1.32 -11.11 9.90
CA THR A 419 0.34 -11.46 10.94
C THR A 419 0.99 -12.13 12.14
N ARG A 420 2.05 -12.91 11.94
CA ARG A 420 2.85 -13.48 13.04
C ARG A 420 3.42 -12.40 13.96
N SER A 421 3.86 -11.29 13.38
CA SER A 421 4.42 -10.14 14.12
C SER A 421 3.37 -9.47 15.01
N LEU A 422 2.12 -9.36 14.55
CA LEU A 422 0.99 -8.86 15.37
C LEU A 422 0.78 -9.70 16.64
N PHE A 423 0.85 -11.04 16.52
CA PHE A 423 0.65 -11.96 17.65
C PHE A 423 1.84 -11.97 18.63
N LYS A 424 3.08 -11.94 18.14
CA LYS A 424 4.28 -11.83 19.00
C LYS A 424 4.28 -10.57 19.86
N ALA A 425 3.73 -9.48 19.34
CA ALA A 425 3.73 -8.21 20.02
C ALA A 425 2.48 -7.99 20.91
N ALA A 426 1.37 -8.67 20.62
CA ALA A 426 0.22 -8.78 21.54
C ALA A 426 0.62 -9.53 22.84
N SER A 427 1.44 -10.56 22.73
CA SER A 427 1.94 -11.41 23.84
C SER A 427 2.70 -10.67 24.96
N LYS A 428 3.25 -9.47 24.71
CA LYS A 428 4.00 -8.69 25.73
C LYS A 428 3.13 -7.77 26.61
N THR A 429 1.83 -7.66 26.34
CA THR A 429 0.93 -6.83 27.17
C THR A 429 0.02 -7.76 27.94
N LYS A 430 0.45 -8.20 29.13
CA LYS A 430 -0.42 -8.92 30.07
C LYS A 430 -1.58 -8.03 30.47
N VAL A 431 -2.70 -8.16 29.76
CA VAL A 431 -4.04 -7.98 30.29
C VAL A 431 -4.77 -9.27 29.93
N SER A 432 -5.07 -10.04 30.97
CA SER A 432 -5.88 -11.25 30.92
C SER A 432 -7.17 -11.01 30.13
N GLY A 433 -7.36 -11.72 29.02
CA GLY A 433 -8.54 -11.57 28.16
C GLY A 433 -8.62 -12.55 26.98
N PHE A 434 -9.00 -13.79 27.29
CA PHE A 434 -9.89 -14.70 26.55
C PHE A 434 -9.57 -15.30 25.15
N SER A 435 -8.53 -14.90 24.40
CA SER A 435 -8.24 -15.55 23.09
C SER A 435 -6.98 -16.43 23.02
N ASP A 436 -6.21 -16.54 24.11
CA ASP A 436 -5.13 -17.54 24.26
C ASP A 436 -5.67 -18.98 24.43
N VAL A 437 -6.95 -19.20 24.11
CA VAL A 437 -7.70 -20.39 24.46
C VAL A 437 -8.01 -21.27 23.24
N PHE A 438 -7.38 -21.19 22.07
CA PHE A 438 -7.61 -22.23 21.02
C PHE A 438 -6.42 -22.54 20.10
N ALA A 439 -5.24 -21.98 20.36
CA ALA A 439 -4.05 -22.21 19.54
C ALA A 439 -3.14 -23.30 20.12
N ASP A 440 -3.62 -24.55 20.21
CA ASP A 440 -2.68 -25.66 20.21
C ASP A 440 -3.23 -26.89 19.46
N LYS A 441 -2.73 -27.09 18.24
CA LYS A 441 -3.05 -28.28 17.42
C LYS A 441 -2.26 -29.51 17.86
N ARG A 442 -1.33 -29.40 18.81
CA ARG A 442 -0.58 -30.53 19.38
C ARG A 442 -1.00 -30.74 20.83
N ILE A 443 -1.43 -31.96 21.15
CA ILE A 443 -1.62 -32.39 22.53
C ILE A 443 -0.22 -32.51 23.15
N ASP A 444 0.02 -31.82 24.27
CA ASP A 444 1.27 -31.92 25.02
C ASP A 444 1.57 -33.39 25.35
N SER A 445 2.83 -33.79 25.20
CA SER A 445 3.30 -35.14 25.52
C SER A 445 2.93 -35.59 26.95
N ASP A 446 2.80 -34.66 27.89
CA ASP A 446 2.42 -34.97 29.27
C ASP A 446 0.93 -35.34 29.41
N LEU A 447 0.09 -34.94 28.47
CA LEU A 447 -1.33 -35.29 28.41
C LEU A 447 -1.58 -36.69 27.81
N LEU A 448 -0.56 -37.35 27.24
CA LEU A 448 -0.69 -38.68 26.62
C LEU A 448 -0.62 -39.84 27.60
N LYS A 449 -0.35 -39.59 28.89
CA LYS A 449 -0.31 -40.62 29.92
C LYS A 449 -1.62 -40.62 30.72
N PRO A 450 -2.30 -41.76 30.88
CA PRO A 450 -3.53 -41.83 31.65
C PRO A 450 -3.28 -41.48 33.13
N GLN A 451 -4.22 -40.76 33.75
CA GLN A 451 -4.21 -40.46 35.18
C GLN A 451 -5.28 -41.31 35.88
N PHE A 452 -4.87 -42.40 36.51
CA PHE A 452 -5.78 -43.31 37.20
C PHE A 452 -6.10 -42.88 38.64
N GLU A 453 -5.23 -42.07 39.24
CA GLU A 453 -5.37 -41.65 40.64
C GLU A 453 -6.47 -40.57 40.76
N GLY A 454 -7.61 -40.94 41.37
CA GLY A 454 -8.78 -40.08 41.55
C GLY A 454 -9.86 -40.21 40.46
N ALA A 455 -9.65 -41.01 39.42
CA ALA A 455 -10.64 -41.26 38.36
C ALA A 455 -11.66 -42.33 38.78
N ASP A 456 -12.94 -42.16 38.39
CA ASP A 456 -14.00 -43.15 38.65
C ASP A 456 -13.81 -44.39 37.76
N PRO A 457 -13.57 -45.59 38.32
CA PRO A 457 -13.40 -46.81 37.55
C PRO A 457 -14.63 -47.24 36.74
N ASN A 458 -15.82 -46.71 37.05
CA ASN A 458 -17.05 -47.01 36.32
C ASN A 458 -17.31 -46.03 35.16
N HIS A 459 -16.48 -45.00 35.00
CA HIS A 459 -16.68 -44.00 33.96
C HIS A 459 -16.46 -44.60 32.55
N PRO A 460 -17.29 -44.28 31.52
CA PRO A 460 -17.18 -44.86 30.18
C PRO A 460 -15.81 -44.72 29.49
N PHE A 461 -15.01 -43.72 29.89
CA PHE A 461 -13.67 -43.48 29.37
C PHE A 461 -12.53 -44.12 30.18
N TYR A 462 -12.81 -44.65 31.38
CA TYR A 462 -11.78 -45.19 32.26
C TYR A 462 -11.07 -46.38 31.62
N GLY A 463 -9.74 -46.29 31.49
CA GLY A 463 -8.88 -47.33 30.90
C GLY A 463 -9.09 -47.56 29.39
N ARG A 464 -9.86 -46.71 28.71
CA ARG A 464 -10.13 -46.83 27.27
C ARG A 464 -9.14 -46.02 26.45
N ARG A 465 -8.72 -46.59 25.31
CA ARG A 465 -7.88 -45.87 24.33
C ARG A 465 -8.70 -44.98 23.42
N LEU A 466 -8.47 -43.68 23.54
CA LEU A 466 -9.26 -42.65 22.90
C LEU A 466 -8.40 -41.81 21.95
N VAL A 467 -8.94 -41.51 20.77
CA VAL A 467 -8.34 -40.60 19.78
C VAL A 467 -9.35 -39.53 19.39
N PHE A 468 -8.90 -38.27 19.37
CA PHE A 468 -9.68 -37.16 18.84
C PHE A 468 -9.40 -36.97 17.34
N THR A 469 -10.42 -36.75 16.53
CA THR A 469 -10.30 -36.35 15.11
C THR A 469 -11.27 -35.20 14.78
N GLY A 470 -10.86 -34.29 13.92
CA GLY A 470 -11.58 -33.00 13.73
C GLY A 470 -11.39 -32.04 14.90
N ASP A 471 -12.16 -30.97 14.88
CA ASP A 471 -12.20 -29.87 15.84
C ASP A 471 -13.49 -29.97 16.68
N ILE A 472 -13.33 -30.06 18.01
CA ILE A 472 -14.46 -30.04 18.95
C ILE A 472 -14.84 -28.57 19.13
N ARG A 473 -16.06 -28.19 18.77
CA ARG A 473 -16.51 -26.79 18.80
C ARG A 473 -16.70 -26.27 20.24
N ALA A 474 -17.06 -27.13 21.17
CA ALA A 474 -17.40 -26.78 22.54
C ALA A 474 -16.19 -26.48 23.44
N MET A 475 -15.00 -27.00 23.12
CA MET A 475 -13.79 -26.80 23.92
C MET A 475 -12.51 -27.11 23.15
N GLN A 476 -11.36 -26.60 23.64
CA GLN A 476 -10.06 -26.95 23.08
C GLN A 476 -9.79 -28.45 23.12
N ARG A 477 -9.02 -28.94 22.15
CA ARG A 477 -8.51 -30.33 22.16
C ARG A 477 -7.65 -30.65 23.39
N SER A 478 -6.87 -29.68 23.88
CA SER A 478 -6.07 -29.80 25.11
C SER A 478 -6.97 -29.94 26.35
N VAL A 479 -8.02 -29.12 26.46
CA VAL A 479 -9.00 -29.19 27.55
C VAL A 479 -9.80 -30.49 27.49
N ALA A 480 -10.26 -30.90 26.31
CA ALA A 480 -10.93 -32.19 26.12
C ALA A 480 -10.00 -33.36 26.51
N ALA A 481 -8.71 -33.27 26.18
CA ALA A 481 -7.70 -34.24 26.58
C ALA A 481 -7.49 -34.26 28.10
N GLU A 482 -7.42 -33.10 28.76
CA GLU A 482 -7.32 -33.02 30.22
C GLU A 482 -8.54 -33.62 30.92
N MET A 483 -9.75 -33.33 30.44
CA MET A 483 -10.99 -33.86 31.01
C MET A 483 -11.05 -35.38 30.91
N VAL A 484 -10.82 -35.97 29.73
CA VAL A 484 -10.84 -37.43 29.59
C VAL A 484 -9.65 -38.11 30.28
N ARG A 485 -8.49 -37.44 30.38
CA ARG A 485 -7.34 -37.95 31.15
C ARG A 485 -7.68 -38.04 32.65
N ALA A 486 -8.32 -37.01 33.21
CA ALA A 486 -8.79 -37.01 34.59
C ALA A 486 -9.84 -38.10 34.86
N LEU A 487 -10.55 -38.54 33.82
CA LEU A 487 -11.50 -39.65 33.84
C LEU A 487 -10.82 -41.02 33.56
N GLY A 488 -9.49 -41.06 33.51
CA GLY A 488 -8.70 -42.28 33.37
C GLY A 488 -8.52 -42.80 31.94
N ALA A 489 -8.78 -41.99 30.90
CA ALA A 489 -8.59 -42.38 29.50
C ALA A 489 -7.10 -42.45 29.10
N ASP A 490 -6.76 -43.39 28.21
CA ASP A 490 -5.45 -43.51 27.56
C ASP A 490 -5.51 -42.80 26.20
N ILE A 491 -4.91 -41.61 26.08
CA ILE A 491 -5.09 -40.72 24.93
C ILE A 491 -3.98 -40.95 23.91
N ASN A 492 -4.35 -41.14 22.64
CA ASN A 492 -3.41 -41.29 21.54
C ASN A 492 -3.62 -40.25 20.44
N THR A 493 -2.55 -39.97 19.69
CA THR A 493 -2.55 -39.01 18.58
C THR A 493 -2.90 -39.67 17.24
N SER A 494 -2.79 -40.99 17.15
CA SER A 494 -3.00 -41.77 15.93
C SER A 494 -3.97 -42.94 16.15
N ILE A 495 -4.79 -43.19 15.12
CA ILE A 495 -5.75 -44.31 15.10
C ILE A 495 -4.98 -45.60 14.77
N SER A 496 -5.17 -46.63 15.59
CA SER A 496 -4.50 -47.93 15.48
C SER A 496 -5.43 -49.07 15.86
N LYS A 497 -5.01 -50.34 15.67
CA LYS A 497 -5.76 -51.54 16.09
C LYS A 497 -6.09 -51.59 17.59
N LYS A 498 -5.44 -50.74 18.38
CA LYS A 498 -5.60 -50.63 19.83
C LYS A 498 -6.61 -49.55 20.24
N THR A 499 -7.05 -48.71 19.30
CA THR A 499 -8.02 -47.64 19.54
C THR A 499 -9.37 -48.25 19.82
N GLN A 500 -10.05 -47.79 20.87
CA GLN A 500 -11.35 -48.31 21.28
C GLN A 500 -12.45 -47.26 21.11
N ILE A 501 -12.09 -45.98 21.23
CA ILE A 501 -13.03 -44.86 21.07
C ILE A 501 -12.40 -43.82 20.14
N VAL A 502 -13.17 -43.34 19.18
CA VAL A 502 -12.81 -42.18 18.37
C VAL A 502 -13.86 -41.09 18.57
N VAL A 503 -13.42 -39.92 19.03
CA VAL A 503 -14.24 -38.73 19.17
C VAL A 503 -14.11 -37.91 17.89
N ILE A 504 -15.22 -37.74 17.16
CA ILE A 504 -15.26 -37.02 15.90
C ILE A 504 -15.87 -35.64 16.12
N GLY A 505 -15.05 -34.60 15.94
CA GLY A 505 -15.45 -33.21 15.81
C GLY A 505 -15.57 -32.78 14.34
N ASP A 506 -15.82 -31.50 14.13
CA ASP A 506 -16.01 -30.90 12.82
C ASP A 506 -14.72 -30.92 11.98
N GLY A 507 -14.86 -31.00 10.66
CA GLY A 507 -13.70 -31.02 9.75
C GLY A 507 -12.78 -32.25 9.90
N ALA A 508 -13.26 -33.36 10.46
CA ALA A 508 -12.49 -34.60 10.55
C ALA A 508 -12.04 -35.07 9.16
N GLY A 509 -10.72 -35.02 8.92
CA GLY A 509 -10.16 -35.26 7.59
C GLY A 509 -10.45 -36.67 7.04
N PRO A 510 -10.69 -36.80 5.73
CA PRO A 510 -11.14 -38.05 5.09
C PRO A 510 -10.14 -39.21 5.24
N SER A 511 -8.85 -38.93 5.46
CA SER A 511 -7.85 -39.96 5.72
C SER A 511 -8.01 -40.66 7.07
N LYS A 512 -8.50 -39.95 8.10
CA LYS A 512 -8.75 -40.56 9.41
C LYS A 512 -10.07 -41.34 9.42
N LEU A 513 -11.10 -40.86 8.70
CA LEU A 513 -12.37 -41.56 8.54
C LEU A 513 -12.18 -42.90 7.80
N ARG A 514 -11.47 -42.88 6.65
CA ARG A 514 -11.09 -44.12 5.94
C ARG A 514 -10.30 -45.09 6.80
N LYS A 515 -9.40 -44.58 7.67
CA LYS A 515 -8.63 -45.43 8.58
C LYS A 515 -9.50 -46.14 9.62
N ILE A 516 -10.59 -45.51 10.06
CA ILE A 516 -11.54 -46.12 11.01
C ILE A 516 -12.33 -47.23 10.31
N GLU A 517 -12.87 -46.93 9.12
CA GLU A 517 -13.59 -47.90 8.28
C GLU A 517 -12.73 -49.13 7.97
N GLU A 518 -11.49 -48.93 7.52
CA GLU A 518 -10.53 -50.02 7.26
C GLU A 518 -10.28 -50.92 8.47
N LEU A 519 -10.28 -50.36 9.69
CA LEU A 519 -10.03 -51.12 10.91
C LEU A 519 -11.31 -51.83 11.39
N GLN A 520 -12.48 -51.23 11.22
CA GLN A 520 -13.76 -51.87 11.50
C GLN A 520 -14.00 -53.06 10.56
N ASP A 521 -13.65 -52.93 9.27
CA ASP A 521 -13.70 -54.03 8.28
C ASP A 521 -12.74 -55.18 8.64
N GLN A 522 -11.64 -54.88 9.34
CA GLN A 522 -10.71 -55.87 9.88
C GLN A 522 -11.19 -56.50 11.20
N GLY A 523 -12.40 -56.19 11.66
CA GLY A 523 -12.99 -56.71 12.89
C GLY A 523 -12.50 -56.02 14.17
N VAL A 524 -11.92 -54.82 14.08
CA VAL A 524 -11.56 -54.03 15.26
C VAL A 524 -12.78 -53.26 15.77
N ASP A 525 -13.17 -53.51 17.01
CA ASP A 525 -14.28 -52.83 17.67
C ASP A 525 -13.88 -51.40 18.07
N ILE A 526 -14.19 -50.44 17.20
CA ILE A 526 -13.99 -49.00 17.43
C ILE A 526 -15.35 -48.34 17.59
N ARG A 527 -15.63 -47.80 18.78
CA ARG A 527 -16.81 -46.97 19.02
C ARG A 527 -16.55 -45.54 18.54
N ILE A 528 -17.35 -45.09 17.59
CA ILE A 528 -17.36 -43.70 17.13
C ILE A 528 -18.36 -42.94 17.98
N ILE A 529 -17.94 -41.81 18.56
CA ILE A 529 -18.83 -40.88 19.25
C ILE A 529 -18.61 -39.48 18.68
N TYR A 530 -19.70 -38.74 18.52
CA TYR A 530 -19.68 -37.37 18.02
C TYR A 530 -19.70 -36.37 19.17
N GLU A 531 -19.44 -35.11 18.88
CA GLU A 531 -19.30 -34.05 19.87
C GLU A 531 -20.45 -33.97 20.89
N GLU A 532 -21.72 -34.06 20.45
CA GLU A 532 -22.87 -34.01 21.36
C GLU A 532 -22.87 -35.17 22.38
N GLU A 533 -22.59 -36.40 21.91
CA GLU A 533 -22.50 -37.58 22.77
C GLU A 533 -21.27 -37.52 23.68
N PHE A 534 -20.15 -36.99 23.17
CA PHE A 534 -18.93 -36.78 23.94
C PHE A 534 -19.19 -35.86 25.14
N LEU A 535 -19.88 -34.74 24.93
CA LEU A 535 -20.25 -33.81 26.00
C LEU A 535 -21.21 -34.44 27.01
N GLN A 536 -22.19 -35.23 26.56
CA GLN A 536 -23.09 -35.96 27.46
C GLN A 536 -22.36 -36.98 28.34
N ILE A 537 -21.32 -37.63 27.80
CA ILE A 537 -20.51 -38.58 28.57
C ILE A 537 -19.60 -37.87 29.57
N LEU A 538 -19.15 -36.64 29.29
CA LEU A 538 -18.32 -35.86 30.20
C LEU A 538 -19.07 -35.33 31.44
N GLY A 539 -20.41 -35.20 31.35
CA GLY A 539 -21.27 -34.70 32.43
C GLY A 539 -21.74 -33.28 32.21
#